data_AF-A0A4V0YR77-F1
#
_entry.id   AF-A0A4V0YR77-F1
#
_cell.length_a   1.000
_cell.length_b   1.000
_cell.length_c   1.000
_cell.angle_alpha   90.00
_cell.angle_beta   90.00
_cell.angle_gamma   90.00
#
_symmetry.space_group_name_H-M   'P 1'
#
loop_
_entity.id
_entity.type
_entity.pdbx_description
1 polymer ?
#
loop_
_entity_poly.entity_id
_entity_poly.type
_entity_poly.pdbx_seq_one_letter_code
_entity_poly.pdbx_strand_id
1 'polypeptide(L)'
;MQRDDKSPSVSSSRCGEMDRCHGFTLLEIVLVLVLFGILSVFALSNYFDIQGQSRKAAGQLVVAAAQSQLSLEFARRAASGLTLAVDAQQVCDDVVVSSSTETSSLVCTGNLTGTVTVTATINATPATGSWVSPVAGGS
;
A
#
# COMPACT_ATOMS: atom_id res chain seq x y z
N MET A 1 -9.80 -70.35 55.97
CA MET A 1 -10.96 -69.59 55.45
C MET A 1 -10.86 -68.22 56.10
N GLN A 2 -10.48 -67.12 55.47
CA GLN A 2 -10.19 -66.79 54.08
C GLN A 2 -8.92 -65.93 54.01
N ARG A 3 -8.32 -65.95 52.81
CA ARG A 3 -7.48 -64.89 52.25
C ARG A 3 -8.31 -63.61 52.12
N ASP A 4 -7.70 -62.46 52.37
CA ASP A 4 -7.93 -61.20 51.63
C ASP A 4 -6.74 -60.27 51.98
N ASP A 5 -5.71 -60.25 51.14
CA ASP A 5 -5.44 -59.16 50.19
C ASP A 5 -5.69 -57.76 50.79
N LYS A 6 -4.61 -57.13 51.25
CA LYS A 6 -4.55 -55.67 51.31
C LYS A 6 -3.29 -55.19 50.63
N SER A 7 -3.44 -55.05 49.31
CA SER A 7 -2.54 -54.41 48.36
C SER A 7 -1.92 -53.09 48.88
N PRO A 8 -0.67 -52.77 48.50
CA PRO A 8 0.01 -51.53 48.88
C PRO A 8 -0.63 -50.32 48.18
N SER A 9 -1.00 -49.30 48.96
CA SER A 9 -1.58 -48.06 48.44
C SER A 9 -0.52 -47.18 47.77
N VAL A 10 -0.44 -47.26 46.44
CA VAL A 10 0.26 -46.29 45.60
C VAL A 10 -0.72 -45.19 45.15
N SER A 11 -0.24 -43.96 45.23
CA SER A 11 -0.68 -42.78 44.47
C SER A 11 -1.99 -42.10 44.86
N SER A 12 -1.84 -40.91 45.44
CA SER A 12 -2.56 -39.76 44.91
C SER A 12 -1.63 -38.55 44.85
N SER A 13 -1.26 -38.19 43.63
CA SER A 13 -0.59 -36.94 43.31
C SER A 13 -1.36 -35.78 43.93
N ARG A 14 -0.67 -34.97 44.73
CA ARG A 14 -1.20 -33.72 45.30
C ARG A 14 -1.55 -32.78 44.15
N CYS A 15 -2.84 -32.53 43.93
CA CYS A 15 -3.28 -31.30 43.30
C CYS A 15 -3.06 -30.20 44.33
N GLY A 16 -2.01 -29.39 44.12
CA GLY A 16 -1.65 -28.30 45.01
C GLY A 16 -2.69 -27.19 44.95
N GLU A 17 -3.18 -26.83 46.13
CA GLU A 17 -3.65 -25.51 46.55
C GLU A 17 -4.01 -24.50 45.44
N MET A 18 -5.32 -24.42 45.19
CA MET A 18 -6.08 -23.23 44.76
C MET A 18 -5.82 -22.56 43.41
N ASP A 19 -5.27 -23.24 42.42
CA ASP A 19 -5.51 -22.85 41.02
C ASP A 19 -6.76 -23.54 40.50
N ARG A 20 -7.89 -22.83 40.59
CA ARG A 20 -9.07 -23.13 39.76
C ARG A 20 -8.58 -23.10 38.32
N CYS A 21 -8.46 -24.27 37.69
CA CYS A 21 -8.35 -24.38 36.25
C CYS A 21 -9.66 -23.84 35.65
N HIS A 22 -9.76 -22.52 35.52
CA HIS A 22 -10.79 -21.81 34.79
C HIS A 22 -10.58 -22.13 33.31
N GLY A 23 -11.20 -23.21 32.86
CA GLY A 23 -11.28 -23.55 31.45
C GLY A 23 -12.23 -22.60 30.73
N PHE A 24 -11.80 -22.08 29.58
CA PHE A 24 -12.66 -21.37 28.63
C PHE A 24 -13.89 -22.23 28.32
N THR A 25 -15.09 -21.68 28.49
CA THR A 25 -16.31 -22.42 28.18
C THR A 25 -16.42 -22.61 26.66
N LEU A 26 -16.97 -23.73 26.20
CA LEU A 26 -17.21 -23.96 24.77
C LEU A 26 -18.06 -22.83 24.17
N LEU A 27 -19.02 -22.34 24.95
CA LEU A 27 -19.88 -21.23 24.56
C LEU A 27 -19.10 -19.93 24.34
N GLU A 28 -18.04 -19.69 25.10
CA GLU A 28 -17.20 -18.50 24.95
C GLU A 28 -16.46 -18.50 23.61
N ILE A 29 -15.92 -19.65 23.20
CA ILE A 29 -15.31 -19.78 21.88
C ILE A 29 -16.36 -19.65 20.77
N VAL A 30 -17.54 -20.25 20.93
CA VAL A 30 -18.61 -20.18 19.91
C VAL A 30 -19.16 -18.76 19.76
N LEU A 31 -19.41 -18.04 20.85
CA LEU A 31 -19.86 -16.65 20.83
C LEU A 31 -18.84 -15.76 20.13
N VAL A 32 -17.56 -15.94 20.44
CA VAL A 32 -16.46 -15.19 19.84
C VAL A 32 -16.37 -15.45 18.33
N LEU A 33 -16.52 -16.70 17.88
CA LEU A 33 -16.54 -17.03 16.45
C LEU A 33 -17.75 -16.44 15.72
N VAL A 34 -18.94 -16.44 16.32
CA VAL A 34 -20.14 -15.84 15.74
C VAL A 34 -19.97 -14.32 15.62
N LEU A 35 -19.44 -13.66 16.65
CA LEU A 35 -19.18 -12.22 16.62
C LEU A 35 -18.08 -11.86 15.60
N PHE A 36 -16.98 -12.61 15.54
CA PHE A 36 -15.94 -12.40 14.53
C PHE A 36 -16.46 -12.64 13.10
N GLY A 37 -17.39 -13.57 12.91
CA GLY A 37 -18.05 -13.80 11.63
C GLY A 37 -18.80 -12.56 11.12
N ILE A 38 -19.56 -11.89 12.00
CA ILE A 38 -20.33 -10.69 11.64
C ILE A 38 -19.38 -9.51 11.37
N LEU A 39 -18.38 -9.28 12.22
CA LEU A 39 -17.42 -8.19 12.05
C LEU A 39 -16.62 -8.29 10.74
N SER A 40 -16.28 -9.52 10.32
CA SER A 40 -15.52 -9.76 9.10
C SER A 40 -16.27 -9.29 7.84
N VAL A 41 -17.60 -9.47 7.79
CA VAL A 41 -18.42 -9.04 6.66
C VAL A 41 -18.45 -7.51 6.53
N PHE A 42 -18.50 -6.78 7.65
CA PHE A 42 -18.47 -5.32 7.63
C PHE A 42 -17.13 -4.75 7.13
N ALA A 43 -16.01 -5.33 7.57
CA ALA A 43 -14.67 -4.84 7.21
C ALA A 43 -14.33 -4.96 5.71
N LEU A 44 -14.86 -5.99 5.03
CA LEU A 44 -14.56 -6.24 3.61
C LEU A 44 -15.12 -5.17 2.67
N SER A 45 -16.24 -4.55 3.02
CA SER A 45 -16.97 -3.64 2.13
C SER A 45 -16.15 -2.41 1.71
N ASN A 46 -15.28 -1.92 2.59
CA ASN A 46 -14.52 -0.68 2.37
C ASN A 46 -13.06 -0.92 1.93
N TYR A 47 -12.55 -2.14 2.11
CA TYR A 47 -11.15 -2.46 1.84
C TYR A 47 -10.77 -2.30 0.35
N PHE A 48 -11.70 -2.62 -0.57
CA PHE A 48 -11.43 -2.52 -2.00
C PHE A 48 -11.42 -1.08 -2.53
N ASP A 49 -12.27 -0.21 -1.98
CA ASP A 49 -12.34 1.19 -2.41
C ASP A 49 -11.10 1.98 -1.95
N ILE A 50 -10.67 1.80 -0.70
CA ILE A 50 -9.44 2.43 -0.18
C ILE A 50 -8.22 2.04 -1.02
N GLN A 51 -8.14 0.80 -1.49
CA GLN A 51 -7.04 0.37 -2.39
C GLN A 51 -7.10 1.08 -3.75
N GLY A 52 -8.29 1.22 -4.35
CA GLY A 52 -8.46 1.98 -5.59
C GLY A 52 -8.06 3.45 -5.44
N GLN A 53 -8.50 4.09 -4.35
CA GLN A 53 -8.13 5.47 -4.02
C GLN A 53 -6.63 5.62 -3.73
N SER A 54 -6.02 4.66 -3.04
CA SER A 54 -4.58 4.64 -2.76
C SER A 54 -3.74 4.56 -4.04
N ARG A 55 -4.16 3.75 -5.02
CA ARG A 55 -3.49 3.69 -6.34
C ARG A 55 -3.57 5.01 -7.07
N LYS A 56 -4.74 5.65 -7.08
CA LYS A 56 -4.91 6.97 -7.70
C LYS A 56 -4.03 8.02 -7.01
N ALA A 57 -3.98 8.03 -5.68
CA ALA A 57 -3.11 8.92 -4.92
C ALA A 57 -1.62 8.66 -5.20
N ALA A 58 -1.20 7.40 -5.26
CA ALA A 58 0.17 7.03 -5.64
C ALA A 58 0.50 7.48 -7.07
N GLY A 59 -0.42 7.34 -8.02
CA GLY A 59 -0.26 7.83 -9.38
C GLY A 59 -0.10 9.36 -9.42
N GLN A 60 -0.88 10.08 -8.60
CA GLN A 60 -0.74 11.54 -8.46
C GLN A 60 0.61 11.95 -7.87
N LEU A 61 1.16 11.19 -6.90
CA LEU A 61 2.50 11.43 -6.37
C LEU A 61 3.57 11.27 -7.45
N VAL A 62 3.46 10.23 -8.28
CA VAL A 62 4.37 10.02 -9.42
C VAL A 62 4.28 11.18 -10.42
N VAL A 63 3.06 11.62 -10.75
CA VAL A 63 2.84 12.78 -11.62
C VAL A 63 3.52 14.03 -11.03
N ALA A 64 3.35 14.30 -9.73
CA ALA A 64 3.97 15.44 -9.06
C ALA A 64 5.51 15.36 -9.04
N ALA A 65 6.07 14.16 -8.86
CA ALA A 65 7.51 13.92 -8.95
C ALA A 65 8.03 14.22 -10.36
N ALA A 66 7.32 13.76 -11.40
CA ALA A 66 7.68 14.05 -12.79
C ALA A 66 7.57 15.54 -13.13
N GLN A 67 6.53 16.24 -12.68
CA GLN A 67 6.40 17.69 -12.83
C GLN A 67 7.57 18.45 -12.17
N SER A 68 8.00 17.97 -11.00
CA SER A 68 9.17 18.53 -10.30
C SER A 68 10.45 18.31 -11.11
N GLN A 69 10.65 17.11 -11.66
CA GLN A 69 11.80 16.79 -12.48
C GLN A 69 11.84 17.62 -13.77
N LEU A 70 10.69 17.82 -14.42
CA LEU A 70 10.56 18.71 -15.59
C LEU A 70 10.97 20.15 -15.25
N SER A 71 10.54 20.67 -14.09
CA SER A 71 10.93 22.01 -13.65
C SER A 71 12.43 22.13 -13.35
N LEU A 72 13.04 21.08 -12.76
CA LEU A 72 14.46 21.04 -12.44
C LEU A 72 15.31 20.98 -13.71
N GLU A 73 14.96 20.13 -14.65
CA GLU A 73 15.69 19.99 -15.90
C GLU A 73 15.53 21.24 -16.78
N PHE A 74 14.34 21.83 -16.80
CA PHE A 74 14.13 23.14 -17.42
C PHE A 74 15.08 24.20 -16.82
N ALA A 75 15.11 24.34 -15.49
CA ALA A 75 15.95 25.31 -14.81
C ALA A 75 17.44 25.05 -15.08
N ARG A 76 17.88 23.79 -15.06
CA ARG A 76 19.26 23.39 -15.35
C ARG A 76 19.66 23.78 -16.77
N ARG A 77 18.81 23.52 -17.77
CA ARG A 77 19.06 23.87 -19.18
C ARG A 77 19.03 25.37 -19.41
N ALA A 78 18.06 26.07 -18.83
CA ALA A 78 17.95 27.51 -18.92
C ALA A 78 19.18 28.22 -18.33
N ALA A 79 19.65 27.77 -17.16
CA ALA A 79 20.85 28.32 -16.52
C ALA A 79 22.16 28.02 -17.29
N SER A 80 22.21 26.91 -18.01
CA SER A 80 23.38 26.50 -18.81
C SER A 80 23.33 26.96 -20.28
N GLY A 81 22.27 27.67 -20.68
CA GLY A 81 22.08 28.11 -22.07
C GLY A 81 21.89 26.96 -23.07
N LEU A 82 21.46 25.79 -22.59
CA LEU A 82 21.19 24.63 -23.44
C LEU A 82 19.84 24.76 -24.14
N THR A 83 19.66 23.98 -25.22
CA THR A 83 18.38 23.91 -25.92
C THR A 83 17.26 23.43 -24.99
N LEU A 84 16.16 24.17 -24.99
CA LEU A 84 14.91 23.84 -24.31
C LEU A 84 13.97 23.02 -25.21
N ALA A 85 14.27 22.90 -26.51
CA ALA A 85 13.46 22.11 -27.45
C ALA A 85 13.76 20.61 -27.29
N VAL A 86 13.46 20.06 -26.12
CA VAL A 86 13.69 18.64 -25.78
C VAL A 86 12.39 17.97 -25.37
N ASP A 87 12.27 16.73 -25.82
CA ASP A 87 11.14 15.87 -25.53
C ASP A 87 11.06 15.61 -24.02
N ALA A 88 9.90 15.87 -23.44
CA ALA A 88 9.67 15.70 -22.01
C ALA A 88 9.76 14.24 -21.57
N GLN A 89 9.54 13.28 -22.46
CA GLN A 89 9.69 11.86 -22.15
C GLN A 89 11.11 11.53 -21.68
N GLN A 90 12.13 12.10 -22.32
CA GLN A 90 13.53 11.85 -21.94
C GLN A 90 13.85 12.30 -20.51
N VAL A 91 13.14 13.33 -20.03
CA VAL A 91 13.29 13.83 -18.65
C VAL A 91 12.51 12.97 -17.66
N CYS A 92 11.35 12.46 -18.08
CA CYS A 92 10.53 11.58 -17.26
C CYS A 92 11.11 10.16 -17.15
N ASP A 93 11.96 9.73 -18.07
CA ASP A 93 12.67 8.45 -17.97
C ASP A 93 13.63 8.41 -16.76
N ASP A 94 14.07 9.56 -16.25
CA ASP A 94 14.87 9.67 -15.02
C ASP A 94 14.02 9.45 -13.74
N VAL A 95 12.69 9.51 -13.85
CA VAL A 95 11.78 9.28 -12.74
C VAL A 95 11.54 7.79 -12.58
N VAL A 96 12.19 7.18 -11.60
CA VAL A 96 12.04 5.75 -11.33
C VAL A 96 10.67 5.48 -10.72
N VAL A 97 9.81 4.80 -11.48
CA VAL A 97 8.53 4.26 -11.00
C VAL A 97 8.64 2.75 -10.97
N SER A 98 8.78 2.19 -9.78
CA SER A 98 8.87 0.75 -9.58
C SER A 98 7.88 0.29 -8.54
N SER A 99 7.25 -0.86 -8.80
CA SER A 99 6.43 -1.56 -7.83
C SER A 99 6.67 -3.07 -8.00
N SER A 100 6.73 -3.80 -6.89
CA SER A 100 7.00 -5.25 -6.91
C SER A 100 5.76 -6.09 -7.18
N THR A 101 4.57 -5.49 -7.18
CA THR A 101 3.29 -6.19 -7.17
C THR A 101 2.31 -5.70 -8.24
N GLU A 102 2.57 -4.54 -8.86
CA GLU A 102 1.65 -3.90 -9.80
C GLU A 102 2.36 -3.39 -11.05
N THR A 103 1.64 -3.37 -12.18
CA THR A 103 2.14 -2.74 -13.41
C THR A 103 2.10 -1.22 -13.24
N SER A 104 3.26 -0.58 -13.39
CA SER A 104 3.40 0.87 -13.33
C SER A 104 4.05 1.41 -14.60
N SER A 105 3.50 2.50 -15.14
CA SER A 105 4.10 3.23 -16.26
C SER A 105 3.98 4.73 -16.07
N LEU A 106 4.94 5.46 -16.66
CA LEU A 106 4.96 6.92 -16.70
C LEU A 106 5.20 7.36 -18.15
N VAL A 107 4.33 8.24 -18.64
CA VAL A 107 4.41 8.81 -19.98
C VAL A 107 4.26 10.32 -19.88
N CYS A 108 5.21 11.04 -20.47
CA CYS A 108 5.22 12.48 -20.57
C CYS A 108 5.18 12.89 -22.04
N THR A 109 4.08 13.52 -22.45
CA THR A 109 3.86 13.94 -23.83
C THR A 109 3.99 15.45 -23.92
N GLY A 110 4.96 15.93 -24.70
CA GLY A 110 5.16 17.36 -24.95
C GLY A 110 6.63 17.74 -24.98
N ASN A 111 6.89 19.04 -24.89
CA ASN A 111 8.23 19.60 -24.93
C ASN A 111 8.46 20.57 -23.78
N LEU A 112 9.70 20.69 -23.31
CA LEU A 112 10.11 21.64 -22.27
C LEU A 112 9.87 23.11 -22.63
N THR A 113 9.58 23.46 -23.89
CA THR A 113 9.16 24.81 -24.30
C THR A 113 7.66 25.06 -24.25
N GLY A 114 6.84 24.01 -24.08
CA GLY A 114 5.40 24.07 -24.17
C GLY A 114 4.69 23.49 -22.96
N THR A 115 3.51 22.92 -23.19
CA THR A 115 2.76 22.17 -22.19
C THR A 115 3.10 20.69 -22.29
N VAL A 116 3.46 20.08 -21.17
CA VAL A 116 3.74 18.65 -21.04
C VAL A 116 2.61 17.98 -20.27
N THR A 117 1.99 16.98 -20.89
CA THR A 117 1.00 16.12 -20.24
C THR A 117 1.71 14.94 -19.61
N VAL A 118 1.61 14.80 -18.29
CA VAL A 118 2.20 13.73 -17.50
C VAL A 118 1.11 12.73 -17.13
N THR A 119 1.27 11.48 -17.52
CA THR A 119 0.33 10.39 -17.21
C THR A 119 1.07 9.25 -16.52
N ALA A 120 0.71 9.01 -15.26
CA ALA A 120 1.14 7.83 -14.54
C ALA A 120 -0.01 6.81 -14.53
N THR A 121 0.29 5.54 -14.79
CA THR A 121 -0.69 4.45 -14.69
C THR A 121 -0.19 3.45 -13.66
N ILE A 122 -1.01 3.16 -12.66
CA ILE A 122 -0.74 2.12 -11.66
C ILE A 122 -1.89 1.12 -11.71
N ASN A 123 -1.61 -0.13 -12.08
CA ASN A 123 -2.59 -1.21 -12.19
C ASN A 123 -3.85 -0.79 -12.97
N ALA A 124 -3.65 -0.30 -14.19
CA ALA A 124 -4.69 0.25 -15.09
C ALA A 124 -5.47 1.48 -14.56
N THR A 125 -5.04 2.08 -13.46
CA THR A 125 -5.64 3.32 -12.92
C THR A 125 -4.80 4.52 -13.36
N PRO A 126 -5.28 5.36 -14.30
CA PRO A 126 -4.53 6.52 -14.75
C PRO A 126 -4.65 7.69 -13.77
N ALA A 127 -3.55 8.39 -13.56
CA ALA A 127 -3.48 9.71 -12.95
C ALA A 127 -2.76 10.64 -13.94
N THR A 128 -3.35 11.80 -14.18
CA THR A 128 -2.83 12.75 -15.17
C THR A 128 -2.63 14.12 -14.53
N GLY A 129 -1.55 14.78 -14.91
CA GLY A 129 -1.28 16.19 -14.60
C GLY A 129 -0.65 16.88 -15.80
N SER A 130 -0.54 18.19 -15.72
CA SER A 130 0.10 19.00 -16.74
C SER A 130 1.20 19.85 -16.13
N TRP A 131 2.35 19.90 -16.78
CA TRP A 131 3.41 20.85 -16.48
C TRP A 131 3.44 21.87 -17.62
N VAL A 132 3.35 23.15 -17.29
CA VAL A 132 3.44 24.23 -18.27
C VAL A 132 4.80 24.88 -18.14
N SER A 133 5.53 24.95 -19.25
CA SER A 133 6.84 25.59 -19.26
C SER A 133 6.76 27.06 -18.86
N PRO A 134 7.71 27.58 -18.06
CA PRO A 134 7.79 29.01 -17.74
C PRO A 134 7.89 29.91 -18.97
N VAL A 135 8.41 29.41 -20.10
CA VAL A 135 8.47 30.18 -21.36
C VAL A 135 7.19 30.07 -22.20
N ALA A 136 6.32 29.09 -21.92
CA ALA A 136 5.04 28.93 -22.62
C ALA A 136 3.95 29.89 -22.11
N GLY A 137 4.07 30.36 -20.86
CA GLY A 137 3.10 31.30 -20.26
C GLY A 137 3.46 32.78 -20.41
N GLY A 138 4.52 33.11 -21.14
CA GLY A 138 5.08 34.46 -21.26
C GLY A 138 4.63 35.27 -22.50
N SER A 139 3.58 34.84 -23.20
CA SER A 139 2.97 35.57 -24.31
C SER A 139 1.72 36.32 -23.88
#